data_AF-A0A6V8P960-F1
#
_entry.id   AF-A0A6V8P960-F1
#
_cell.length_a   1.000
_cell.length_b   1.000
_cell.length_c   1.000
_cell.angle_alpha   90.00
_cell.angle_beta   90.00
_cell.angle_gamma   90.00
#
_symmetry.space_group_name_H-M   'P 1'
#
loop_
_entity.id
_entity.type
_entity.pdbx_description
1 polymer ?
#
loop_
_entity_poly.entity_id
_entity_poly.type
_entity_poly.pdbx_seq_one_letter_code
_entity_poly.pdbx_strand_id
1 'polypeptide(L)'
;SENTTVTLLESANFDPVSILRTSHKLGLRSEASNRFEKGLDPNQSLYALDRAAMLMREVAGGTILKGAVDIYPRRLAPWRLQLRPKRVIQILGCPISKKEIKAILGSLELEVSGEEPLEVTVPTFRRDLEREIDLIEEVARLYGYDKFPSTLPASSGRVGELSWEQKRINLVREVMIGCGLWETINYSFTDHKSMDKAGLKVADPRRHSVAIANPIIEDFSI
;
A
#
# COMPACT_ATOMS: atom_id res chain seq x y z
N SER A 1 35.09 -10.71 -8.71
CA SER A 1 36.43 -10.18 -8.34
C SER A 1 36.98 -9.43 -9.53
N GLU A 2 38.10 -8.72 -9.40
CA GLU A 2 38.71 -8.02 -10.54
C GLU A 2 39.15 -8.96 -11.67
N ASN A 3 39.36 -10.24 -11.37
CA ASN A 3 39.78 -11.28 -12.31
C ASN A 3 38.61 -12.07 -12.93
N THR A 4 37.36 -11.64 -12.74
CA THR A 4 36.19 -12.34 -13.31
C THR A 4 36.15 -12.16 -14.83
N THR A 5 36.33 -13.26 -15.57
CA THR A 5 36.31 -13.29 -17.04
C THR A 5 35.09 -14.00 -17.64
N VAL A 6 34.40 -14.79 -16.82
CA VAL A 6 33.21 -15.56 -17.20
C VAL A 6 32.11 -15.28 -16.18
N THR A 7 30.94 -14.89 -16.68
CA THR A 7 29.79 -14.53 -15.84
C THR A 7 28.55 -15.27 -16.33
N LEU A 8 27.83 -15.88 -15.38
CA LEU A 8 26.46 -16.32 -15.58
C LEU A 8 25.53 -15.21 -15.10
N LEU A 9 24.56 -14.82 -15.92
CA LEU A 9 23.56 -13.82 -15.55
C LEU A 9 22.28 -14.49 -15.07
N GLU A 10 21.81 -14.06 -13.90
CA GLU A 10 20.52 -14.46 -13.34
C GLU A 10 19.51 -13.32 -13.51
N SER A 11 18.33 -13.65 -14.02
CA SER A 11 17.16 -12.76 -14.02
C SER A 11 15.96 -13.60 -13.58
N ALA A 12 15.52 -13.37 -12.36
CA ALA A 12 14.51 -14.19 -11.70
C ALA A 12 13.36 -13.34 -11.19
N ASN A 13 12.21 -13.97 -10.95
CA ASN A 13 11.05 -13.37 -10.29
C ASN A 13 10.70 -14.21 -9.05
N PHE A 14 10.82 -13.60 -7.87
CA PHE A 14 10.63 -14.28 -6.60
C PHE A 14 9.28 -13.95 -5.96
N ASP A 15 8.81 -14.82 -5.07
CA ASP A 15 7.63 -14.55 -4.26
C ASP A 15 7.86 -13.30 -3.36
N PRO A 16 7.06 -12.23 -3.52
CA PRO A 16 7.27 -10.97 -2.80
C PRO A 16 7.23 -11.13 -1.28
N VAL A 17 6.35 -12.00 -0.76
CA VAL A 17 6.18 -12.24 0.67
C VAL A 17 7.41 -12.93 1.27
N SER A 18 7.95 -13.92 0.55
CA SER A 18 9.16 -14.64 0.95
C SER A 18 10.37 -13.70 0.99
N ILE A 19 10.51 -12.81 -0.01
CA ILE A 19 11.58 -11.81 -0.02
C ILE A 19 11.42 -10.80 1.13
N LEU A 20 10.21 -10.29 1.36
CA LEU A 20 9.93 -9.37 2.47
C LEU A 20 10.30 -9.98 3.82
N ARG A 21 9.84 -11.21 4.09
CA ARG A 21 10.11 -11.92 5.36
C ARG A 21 11.59 -12.18 5.55
N THR A 22 12.28 -12.64 4.50
CA THR A 22 13.70 -13.01 4.57
C THR A 22 14.57 -11.78 4.75
N SER A 23 14.33 -10.70 3.99
CA SER A 23 15.11 -9.46 4.09
C SER A 23 14.93 -8.80 5.46
N HIS A 24 13.69 -8.75 5.98
CA HIS A 24 13.41 -8.17 7.29
C HIS A 24 14.01 -9.00 8.43
N LYS A 25 13.87 -10.34 8.37
CA LYS A 25 14.41 -11.24 9.40
C LYS A 25 15.94 -11.20 9.49
N LEU A 26 16.62 -11.06 8.34
CA LEU A 26 18.09 -11.03 8.27
C LEU A 26 18.68 -9.61 8.38
N GLY A 27 17.86 -8.56 8.35
CA GLY A 27 18.34 -7.18 8.27
C GLY A 27 19.04 -6.85 6.93
N LEU A 28 18.76 -7.61 5.88
CA LEU A 28 19.43 -7.51 4.57
C LEU A 28 18.54 -6.82 3.52
N ARG A 29 18.17 -5.57 3.78
CA ARG A 29 17.39 -4.79 2.82
C ARG A 29 18.31 -4.22 1.73
N SER A 30 17.97 -4.48 0.48
CA SER A 30 18.71 -4.02 -0.70
C SER A 30 17.77 -3.44 -1.77
N GLU A 31 18.36 -2.80 -2.77
CA GLU A 31 17.66 -2.34 -3.98
C GLU A 31 16.91 -3.49 -4.69
N ALA A 32 17.50 -4.69 -4.71
CA ALA A 32 16.87 -5.87 -5.29
C ALA A 32 15.66 -6.33 -4.45
N SER A 33 15.83 -6.47 -3.12
CA SER A 33 14.74 -6.91 -2.25
C SER A 33 13.57 -5.94 -2.26
N ASN A 34 13.82 -4.63 -2.33
CA ASN A 34 12.78 -3.59 -2.43
C ASN A 34 11.95 -3.70 -3.72
N ARG A 35 12.58 -4.07 -4.84
CA ARG A 35 11.87 -4.30 -6.10
C ARG A 35 11.06 -5.60 -6.05
N PHE A 36 11.64 -6.68 -5.55
CA PHE A 36 10.94 -7.96 -5.45
C PHE A 36 9.77 -7.95 -4.46
N GLU A 37 9.88 -7.25 -3.31
CA GLU A 37 8.78 -7.16 -2.33
C GLU A 37 7.55 -6.42 -2.87
N LYS A 38 7.73 -5.56 -3.88
CA LYS A 38 6.63 -4.85 -4.59
C LYS A 38 6.03 -5.66 -5.74
N GLY A 39 6.67 -6.77 -6.11
CA GLY A 39 6.32 -7.55 -7.28
C GLY A 39 6.85 -6.94 -8.57
N LEU A 40 7.48 -7.78 -9.40
CA LEU A 40 7.92 -7.43 -10.75
C LEU A 40 7.06 -8.17 -11.78
N ASP A 41 6.98 -7.65 -13.01
CA ASP A 41 6.39 -8.37 -14.12
C ASP A 41 7.30 -9.56 -14.51
N PRO A 42 6.85 -10.82 -14.33
CA PRO A 42 7.64 -11.99 -14.73
C PRO A 42 7.95 -12.02 -16.23
N ASN A 43 7.13 -11.39 -17.07
CA ASN A 43 7.34 -11.36 -18.52
C ASN A 43 8.57 -10.54 -18.95
N GLN A 44 9.07 -9.67 -18.08
CA GLN A 44 10.21 -8.81 -18.38
C GLN A 44 11.57 -9.48 -18.11
N SER A 45 11.59 -10.65 -17.45
CA SER A 45 12.81 -11.27 -16.94
C SER A 45 13.82 -11.57 -18.06
N LEU A 46 13.38 -12.21 -19.15
CA LEU A 46 14.24 -12.55 -20.28
C LEU A 46 14.70 -11.30 -21.05
N TYR A 47 13.79 -10.35 -21.27
CA TYR A 47 14.11 -9.08 -21.94
C TYR A 47 15.18 -8.28 -21.16
N ALA A 48 15.03 -8.20 -19.84
CA ALA A 48 16.01 -7.53 -18.97
C ALA A 48 17.37 -8.25 -18.97
N LEU A 49 17.37 -9.58 -18.97
CA LEU A 49 18.58 -10.41 -19.06
C LEU A 49 19.34 -10.13 -20.36
N ASP A 50 18.65 -10.18 -21.49
CA ASP A 50 19.24 -9.94 -22.81
C ASP A 50 19.79 -8.51 -22.90
N ARG A 51 19.05 -7.52 -22.37
CA ARG A 51 19.52 -6.14 -22.33
C ARG A 51 20.78 -5.97 -21.47
N ALA A 52 20.85 -6.63 -20.32
CA ALA A 52 22.03 -6.61 -19.46
C ALA A 52 23.24 -7.26 -20.16
N ALA A 53 23.05 -8.42 -20.82
CA ALA A 53 24.09 -9.10 -21.57
C ALA A 53 24.63 -8.22 -22.72
N MET A 54 23.74 -7.53 -23.45
CA MET A 54 24.12 -6.58 -24.50
C MET A 54 24.98 -5.44 -23.97
N LEU A 55 24.56 -4.83 -22.84
CA LEU A 55 25.32 -3.73 -22.22
C LEU A 55 26.68 -4.20 -21.71
N MET A 56 26.77 -5.40 -21.13
CA MET A 56 28.06 -5.97 -20.70
C MET A 56 29.00 -6.22 -21.89
N ARG A 57 28.47 -6.70 -23.03
CA ARG A 57 29.27 -6.82 -24.25
C ARG A 57 29.78 -5.47 -24.74
N GLU A 58 28.92 -4.45 -24.76
CA GLU A 58 29.25 -3.11 -25.23
C GLU A 58 30.34 -2.45 -24.37
N VAL A 59 30.22 -2.58 -23.04
CA VAL A 59 31.09 -1.87 -22.09
C VAL A 59 32.36 -2.66 -21.73
N ALA A 60 32.28 -3.99 -21.65
CA ALA A 60 33.39 -4.84 -21.21
C ALA A 60 34.00 -5.70 -22.34
N GLY A 61 33.48 -5.63 -23.57
CA GLY A 61 34.02 -6.35 -24.72
C GLY A 61 33.80 -7.88 -24.69
N GLY A 62 32.90 -8.36 -23.84
CA GLY A 62 32.61 -9.79 -23.68
C GLY A 62 31.87 -10.41 -24.87
N THR A 63 31.90 -11.75 -24.96
CA THR A 63 31.13 -12.51 -25.95
C THR A 63 29.87 -13.07 -25.31
N ILE A 64 28.70 -12.83 -25.92
CA ILE A 64 27.42 -13.37 -25.47
C ILE A 64 27.24 -14.76 -26.08
N LEU A 65 27.04 -15.77 -25.24
CA LEU A 65 26.73 -17.12 -25.69
C LEU A 65 25.28 -17.21 -26.19
N LYS A 66 25.04 -18.11 -27.15
CA LYS A 66 23.71 -18.30 -27.73
C LYS A 66 22.81 -19.10 -26.78
N GLY A 67 21.60 -18.58 -26.57
CA GLY A 67 20.54 -19.25 -25.82
C GLY A 67 20.44 -18.80 -24.36
N ALA A 68 19.32 -19.12 -23.73
CA ALA A 68 19.05 -18.87 -22.33
C ALA A 68 18.24 -20.06 -21.76
N VAL A 69 18.38 -20.30 -20.47
CA VAL A 69 17.52 -21.25 -19.74
C VAL A 69 16.38 -20.45 -19.11
N ASP A 70 15.19 -20.54 -19.69
CA ASP A 70 13.98 -19.85 -19.22
C ASP A 70 12.98 -20.87 -18.64
N ILE A 71 12.84 -20.89 -17.31
CA ILE A 71 11.89 -21.75 -16.60
C ILE A 71 10.66 -20.94 -16.23
N TYR A 72 9.66 -20.92 -17.13
CA TYR A 72 8.44 -20.15 -16.93
C TYR A 72 7.18 -20.95 -17.33
N PRO A 73 6.77 -21.93 -16.50
CA PRO A 73 5.75 -22.92 -16.86
C PRO A 73 4.34 -22.35 -16.99
N ARG A 74 4.05 -21.22 -16.33
CA ARG A 74 2.74 -20.54 -16.39
C ARG A 74 2.96 -19.08 -16.77
N ARG A 75 3.02 -18.81 -18.07
CA ARG A 75 3.17 -17.45 -18.57
C ARG A 75 1.94 -16.62 -18.21
N LEU A 76 2.19 -15.47 -17.59
CA LEU A 76 1.16 -14.47 -17.31
C LEU A 76 0.75 -13.82 -18.64
N ALA A 77 -0.55 -13.86 -18.93
CA ALA A 77 -1.13 -13.17 -20.08
C ALA A 77 -1.83 -11.89 -19.61
N PRO A 78 -1.96 -10.87 -20.48
CA PRO A 78 -2.87 -9.76 -20.24
C PRO A 78 -4.28 -10.26 -19.89
N TRP A 79 -4.98 -9.54 -19.01
CA TRP A 79 -6.35 -9.86 -18.63
C TRP A 79 -7.30 -8.73 -19.00
N ARG A 80 -8.61 -9.00 -18.94
CA ARG A 80 -9.64 -8.02 -19.27
C ARG A 80 -10.44 -7.64 -18.05
N LEU A 81 -10.70 -6.35 -17.91
CA LEU A 81 -11.60 -5.79 -16.93
C LEU A 81 -12.73 -5.04 -17.64
N GLN A 82 -13.89 -4.98 -17.01
CA GLN A 82 -15.01 -4.19 -17.48
C GLN A 82 -15.11 -2.89 -16.70
N LEU A 83 -15.27 -1.77 -17.42
CA LEU A 83 -15.47 -0.45 -16.83
C LEU A 83 -16.75 0.18 -17.35
N ARG A 84 -17.68 0.48 -16.44
CA ARG A 84 -18.93 1.18 -16.76
C ARG A 84 -18.73 2.68 -16.62
N PRO A 85 -18.84 3.48 -17.70
CA PRO A 85 -18.73 4.94 -17.61
C PRO A 85 -19.70 5.56 -16.60
N LYS A 86 -20.91 4.99 -16.45
CA LYS A 86 -21.87 5.43 -15.42
C LYS A 86 -21.34 5.22 -14.00
N ARG A 87 -20.59 4.14 -13.76
CA ARG A 87 -19.99 3.84 -12.45
C ARG A 87 -18.85 4.80 -12.13
N VAL A 88 -18.06 5.20 -13.12
CA VAL A 88 -17.03 6.25 -12.99
C VAL A 88 -17.65 7.54 -12.44
N ILE A 89 -18.71 8.03 -13.09
CA ILE A 89 -19.41 9.26 -12.67
C ILE A 89 -20.01 9.10 -11.27
N GLN A 90 -20.59 7.94 -10.97
CA GLN A 90 -21.18 7.66 -9.66
C GLN A 90 -20.15 7.67 -8.52
N ILE A 91 -18.96 7.11 -8.74
CA ILE A 91 -17.91 7.04 -7.73
C ILE A 91 -17.20 8.39 -7.57
N LEU A 92 -16.87 9.05 -8.67
CA LEU A 92 -16.09 10.29 -8.66
C LEU A 92 -16.94 11.54 -8.44
N GLY A 93 -18.25 11.45 -8.60
CA GLY A 93 -19.16 12.59 -8.42
C GLY A 93 -18.97 13.70 -9.45
N CYS A 94 -18.29 13.43 -10.57
CA CYS A 94 -17.98 14.39 -11.62
C CYS A 94 -18.37 13.85 -13.00
N PRO A 95 -19.00 14.67 -13.87
CA PRO A 95 -19.33 14.25 -15.23
C PRO A 95 -18.07 14.19 -16.10
N ILE A 96 -17.52 12.98 -16.26
CA ILE A 96 -16.39 12.71 -17.17
C ILE A 96 -16.93 12.01 -18.43
N SER A 97 -16.55 12.51 -19.60
CA SER A 97 -17.03 11.95 -20.86
C SER A 97 -16.41 10.58 -21.15
N LYS A 98 -17.15 9.68 -21.80
CA LYS A 98 -16.61 8.37 -22.23
C LYS A 98 -15.35 8.50 -23.09
N LYS A 99 -15.31 9.51 -23.97
CA LYS A 99 -14.15 9.80 -24.83
C LYS A 99 -12.92 10.14 -24.01
N GLU A 100 -13.09 10.95 -22.96
CA GLU A 100 -12.01 11.31 -22.04
C GLU A 100 -11.55 10.13 -21.20
N ILE A 101 -12.47 9.31 -20.69
CA ILE A 101 -12.14 8.04 -19.99
C ILE A 101 -11.27 7.14 -20.89
N LYS A 102 -11.68 6.92 -22.15
CA LYS A 102 -10.92 6.12 -23.12
C LYS A 102 -9.53 6.70 -23.38
N ALA A 103 -9.42 8.03 -23.52
CA ALA A 103 -8.15 8.71 -23.76
C ALA A 103 -7.20 8.59 -22.56
N ILE A 104 -7.71 8.74 -21.34
CA ILE A 104 -6.93 8.61 -20.11
C ILE A 104 -6.40 7.18 -19.93
N LEU A 105 -7.26 6.17 -20.10
CA LEU A 105 -6.81 4.78 -19.99
C LEU A 105 -5.85 4.41 -21.12
N GLY A 106 -6.09 4.90 -22.34
CA GLY A 106 -5.20 4.67 -23.47
C GLY A 106 -3.80 5.26 -23.29
N SER A 107 -3.66 6.40 -22.61
CA SER A 107 -2.33 6.98 -22.31
C SER A 107 -1.54 6.20 -21.26
N LEU A 108 -2.19 5.27 -20.56
CA LEU A 108 -1.60 4.34 -19.60
C LEU A 108 -1.26 2.98 -20.22
N GLU A 109 -1.23 2.88 -21.55
CA GLU A 109 -1.02 1.64 -22.31
C GLU A 109 -2.08 0.56 -22.03
N LEU A 110 -3.29 0.99 -21.62
CA LEU A 110 -4.44 0.10 -21.50
C LEU A 110 -5.22 0.10 -22.81
N GLU A 111 -5.41 -1.08 -23.42
CA GLU A 111 -6.23 -1.16 -24.63
C GLU A 111 -7.70 -1.10 -24.24
N VAL A 112 -8.43 -0.12 -24.77
CA VAL A 112 -9.85 0.07 -24.46
C VAL A 112 -10.70 -0.17 -25.71
N SER A 113 -11.66 -1.07 -25.60
CA SER A 113 -12.64 -1.39 -26.64
C SER A 113 -14.06 -1.41 -26.09
N GLY A 114 -15.05 -1.62 -26.97
CA GLY A 114 -16.47 -1.62 -26.58
C GLY A 114 -17.04 -0.24 -26.26
N GLU A 115 -18.30 -0.22 -25.84
CA GLU A 115 -19.06 1.01 -25.60
C GLU A 115 -19.75 1.04 -24.23
N GLU A 116 -20.40 -0.04 -23.78
CA GLU A 116 -21.01 -0.13 -22.45
C GLU A 116 -21.24 -1.62 -22.08
N PRO A 117 -20.45 -2.19 -21.15
CA PRO A 117 -19.27 -1.59 -20.52
C PRO A 117 -18.11 -1.44 -21.51
N LEU A 118 -17.11 -0.63 -21.14
CA LEU A 118 -15.82 -0.64 -21.81
C LEU A 118 -15.07 -1.92 -21.45
N GLU A 119 -14.46 -2.58 -22.42
CA GLU A 119 -13.51 -3.67 -22.20
C GLU A 119 -12.10 -3.09 -22.17
N VAL A 120 -11.43 -3.23 -21.04
CA VAL A 120 -10.07 -2.73 -20.82
C VAL A 120 -9.12 -3.93 -20.71
N THR A 121 -8.22 -4.09 -21.67
CA THR A 121 -7.12 -5.06 -21.60
C THR A 121 -5.99 -4.47 -20.77
N VAL A 122 -5.66 -5.14 -19.67
CA VAL A 122 -4.62 -4.74 -18.74
C VAL A 122 -3.32 -5.48 -19.10
N PRO A 123 -2.21 -4.76 -19.36
CA PRO A 123 -0.93 -5.38 -19.64
C PRO A 123 -0.32 -5.99 -18.36
N THR A 124 0.57 -6.96 -18.52
CA THR A 124 1.08 -7.78 -17.41
C THR A 124 1.94 -7.04 -16.40
N PHE A 125 2.44 -5.85 -16.75
CA PHE A 125 3.17 -5.00 -15.83
C PHE A 125 2.27 -4.19 -14.89
N ARG A 126 0.95 -4.09 -15.17
CA ARG A 126 -0.05 -3.41 -14.33
C ARG A 126 -0.77 -4.37 -13.41
N ARG A 127 0.00 -5.11 -12.61
CA ARG A 127 -0.50 -6.12 -11.66
C ARG A 127 -1.40 -5.54 -10.57
N ASP A 128 -1.35 -4.23 -10.36
CA ASP A 128 -2.19 -3.46 -9.46
C ASP A 128 -3.65 -3.33 -9.92
N LEU A 129 -3.93 -3.51 -11.23
CA LEU A 129 -5.26 -3.33 -11.81
C LEU A 129 -6.03 -4.66 -11.87
N GLU A 130 -6.78 -4.97 -10.82
CA GLU A 130 -7.51 -6.25 -10.70
C GLU A 130 -9.04 -6.10 -10.79
N ARG A 131 -9.55 -4.88 -10.59
CA ARG A 131 -10.98 -4.59 -10.45
C ARG A 131 -11.35 -3.30 -11.17
N GLU A 132 -12.66 -3.15 -11.42
CA GLU A 132 -13.22 -1.93 -12.02
C GLU A 132 -12.83 -0.66 -11.22
N ILE A 133 -12.78 -0.74 -9.88
CA ILE A 133 -12.44 0.42 -9.04
C ILE A 133 -11.00 0.90 -9.23
N ASP A 134 -10.08 -0.01 -9.53
CA ASP A 134 -8.67 0.32 -9.75
C ASP A 134 -8.52 1.11 -11.08
N LEU A 135 -9.35 0.79 -12.09
CA LEU A 135 -9.45 1.60 -13.31
C LEU A 135 -10.09 2.98 -13.06
N ILE A 136 -11.08 3.06 -12.16
CA ILE A 136 -11.71 4.33 -11.79
C ILE A 136 -10.69 5.24 -11.07
N GLU A 137 -9.83 4.67 -10.22
CA GLU A 137 -8.72 5.41 -9.61
C GLU A 137 -7.75 5.96 -10.65
N GLU A 138 -7.37 5.16 -11.66
CA GLU A 138 -6.51 5.64 -12.75
C GLU A 138 -7.12 6.77 -13.55
N VAL A 139 -8.43 6.69 -13.83
CA VAL A 139 -9.18 7.81 -14.42
C VAL A 139 -9.10 9.04 -13.53
N ALA A 140 -9.34 8.88 -12.22
CA ALA A 140 -9.35 10.01 -11.30
C ALA A 140 -7.97 10.68 -11.18
N ARG A 141 -6.91 9.86 -11.05
CA ARG A 141 -5.52 10.31 -10.86
C ARG A 141 -5.04 11.14 -12.05
N LEU A 142 -5.31 10.68 -13.27
CA LEU A 142 -4.92 11.40 -14.49
C LEU A 142 -5.88 12.51 -14.88
N TYR A 143 -7.16 12.43 -14.50
CA TYR A 143 -8.09 13.54 -14.67
C TYR A 143 -7.66 14.74 -13.84
N GLY A 144 -7.18 14.50 -12.62
CA GLY A 144 -6.69 15.51 -11.67
C GLY A 144 -7.64 15.68 -10.49
N TYR A 145 -7.12 15.43 -9.28
CA TYR A 145 -7.94 15.44 -8.05
C TYR A 145 -8.48 16.83 -7.70
N ASP A 146 -7.80 17.88 -8.14
CA ASP A 146 -8.19 19.28 -7.99
C ASP A 146 -9.48 19.64 -8.73
N LYS A 147 -9.87 18.86 -9.74
CA LYS A 147 -11.07 19.10 -10.55
C LYS A 147 -12.35 18.56 -9.92
N PHE A 148 -12.25 17.74 -8.88
CA PHE A 148 -13.44 17.18 -8.24
C PHE A 148 -14.10 18.22 -7.33
N PRO A 149 -15.42 18.42 -7.44
CA PRO A 149 -16.11 19.39 -6.61
C PRO A 149 -16.11 18.92 -5.15
N SER A 150 -15.70 19.80 -4.24
CA SER A 150 -15.85 19.58 -2.80
C SER A 150 -17.32 19.67 -2.45
N THR A 151 -17.98 18.52 -2.30
CA THR A 151 -19.39 18.42 -1.91
C THR A 151 -19.51 17.78 -0.53
N LEU A 152 -20.57 18.15 0.20
CA LEU A 152 -20.94 17.46 1.43
C LEU A 152 -21.92 16.34 1.10
N PRO A 153 -21.78 15.15 1.71
CA PRO A 153 -22.78 14.10 1.57
C PRO A 153 -24.12 14.58 2.10
N ALA A 154 -25.20 14.27 1.38
CA ALA A 154 -26.54 14.59 1.85
C ALA A 154 -26.81 13.86 3.17
N SER A 155 -27.09 14.62 4.24
CA SER A 155 -27.50 14.06 5.52
C SER A 155 -29.02 13.98 5.58
N SER A 156 -29.55 12.79 5.85
CA SER A 156 -30.98 12.57 6.04
C SER A 156 -31.41 13.02 7.46
N GLY A 157 -31.41 14.33 7.72
CA GLY A 157 -32.09 14.95 8.88
C GLY A 157 -31.66 14.48 10.27
N ARG A 158 -30.60 13.68 10.41
CA ARG A 158 -30.06 13.28 11.71
C ARG A 158 -29.13 14.37 12.19
N VAL A 159 -29.60 15.17 13.13
CA VAL A 159 -28.73 16.06 13.91
C VAL A 159 -27.94 15.17 14.87
N GLY A 160 -26.63 15.13 14.68
CA GLY A 160 -25.75 14.48 15.64
C GLY A 160 -25.75 15.27 16.93
N GLU A 161 -26.08 14.62 18.04
CA GLU A 161 -25.93 15.20 19.38
C GLU A 161 -24.89 14.43 20.18
N LEU A 162 -24.26 15.14 21.11
CA LEU A 162 -23.44 14.50 22.14
C LEU A 162 -24.32 13.58 22.98
N SER A 163 -23.82 12.38 23.25
CA SER A 163 -24.45 11.47 24.20
C SER A 163 -24.48 12.11 25.59
N TRP A 164 -25.37 11.63 26.44
CA TRP A 164 -25.42 12.08 27.84
C TRP A 164 -24.06 11.91 28.55
N GLU A 165 -23.35 10.82 28.26
CA GLU A 165 -22.02 10.57 28.82
C GLU A 165 -20.99 11.60 28.35
N GLN A 166 -20.98 11.94 27.05
CA GLN A 166 -20.10 12.97 26.51
C GLN A 166 -20.41 14.35 27.11
N LYS A 167 -21.68 14.72 27.22
CA LYS A 167 -22.13 15.96 27.87
C LYS A 167 -21.65 16.03 29.32
N ARG A 168 -21.75 14.93 30.07
CA ARG A 168 -21.29 14.81 31.46
C ARG A 168 -19.77 14.93 31.59
N ILE A 169 -18.99 14.27 30.72
CA ILE A 169 -17.53 14.37 30.72
C ILE A 169 -17.08 15.82 30.48
N ASN A 170 -17.70 16.50 29.51
CA ASN A 170 -17.41 17.91 29.22
C ASN A 170 -17.72 18.81 30.42
N LEU A 171 -18.86 18.59 31.09
CA LEU A 171 -19.21 19.34 32.29
C LEU A 171 -18.17 19.16 33.41
N VAL A 172 -17.75 17.93 33.69
CA VAL A 172 -16.72 17.65 34.71
C VAL A 172 -15.40 18.34 34.35
N ARG A 173 -15.00 18.29 33.07
CA ARG A 173 -13.80 18.97 32.58
C ARG A 173 -13.88 20.48 32.84
N GLU A 174 -14.97 21.12 32.44
CA GLU A 174 -15.17 22.57 32.59
C GLU A 174 -15.14 23.00 34.07
N VAL A 175 -15.80 22.24 34.95
CA VAL A 175 -15.79 22.50 36.39
C VAL A 175 -14.38 22.38 36.97
N MET A 176 -13.64 21.32 36.63
CA MET A 176 -12.28 21.10 37.15
C MET A 176 -11.32 22.20 36.70
N ILE A 177 -11.42 22.64 35.44
CA ILE A 177 -10.66 23.79 34.93
C ILE A 177 -11.05 25.07 35.68
N GLY A 178 -12.34 25.30 35.91
CA GLY A 178 -12.83 26.44 36.70
C GLY A 178 -12.33 26.45 38.14
N CYS A 179 -12.02 25.28 38.71
CA CYS A 179 -11.38 25.14 40.01
C CYS A 179 -9.85 25.32 40.00
N GLY A 180 -9.25 25.64 38.84
CA GLY A 180 -7.81 25.90 38.70
C GLY A 180 -6.96 24.67 38.41
N LEU A 181 -7.56 23.53 38.06
CA LEU A 181 -6.82 22.34 37.62
C LEU A 181 -6.45 22.45 36.14
N TRP A 182 -5.33 21.82 35.78
CA TRP A 182 -4.88 21.71 34.39
C TRP A 182 -5.14 20.29 33.89
N GLU A 183 -5.83 20.16 32.75
CA GLU A 183 -6.01 18.88 32.09
C GLU A 183 -4.69 18.40 31.49
N THR A 184 -4.36 17.13 31.69
CA THR A 184 -3.16 16.50 31.14
C THR A 184 -3.57 15.24 30.37
N ILE A 185 -2.91 15.00 29.23
CA ILE A 185 -3.03 13.74 28.49
C ILE A 185 -1.84 12.88 28.92
N ASN A 186 -2.13 11.81 29.66
CA ASN A 186 -1.11 10.90 30.19
C ASN A 186 -0.95 9.67 29.29
N TYR A 187 0.20 8.99 29.42
CA TYR A 187 0.43 7.72 28.75
C TYR A 187 -0.52 6.65 29.27
N SER A 188 -1.10 5.89 28.34
CA SER A 188 -1.89 4.70 28.68
C SER A 188 -1.02 3.53 29.12
N PHE A 189 0.27 3.57 28.80
CA PHE A 189 1.25 2.55 29.14
C PHE A 189 1.96 2.85 30.44
N THR A 190 2.24 1.81 31.19
CA THR A 190 2.96 1.92 32.46
C THR A 190 3.75 0.64 32.74
N ASP A 191 4.23 0.50 33.96
CA ASP A 191 4.89 -0.68 34.48
C ASP A 191 4.28 -1.09 35.82
N HIS A 192 4.58 -2.32 36.24
CA HIS A 192 4.10 -2.79 37.55
C HIS A 192 4.71 -1.97 38.72
N LYS A 193 5.89 -1.36 38.55
CA LYS A 193 6.53 -0.52 39.57
C LYS A 193 5.71 0.74 39.84
N SER A 194 5.09 1.32 38.82
CA SER A 194 4.21 2.49 38.96
C SER A 194 2.91 2.15 39.70
N MET A 195 2.39 0.93 39.53
CA MET A 195 1.27 0.43 40.33
C MET A 195 1.63 0.26 41.81
N ASP A 196 2.88 -0.14 42.11
CA ASP A 196 3.40 -0.17 43.47
C ASP A 196 3.48 1.24 44.07
N LYS A 197 4.02 2.21 43.32
CA LYS A 197 4.09 3.63 43.73
C LYS A 197 2.70 4.23 43.97
N ALA A 198 1.70 3.81 43.20
CA ALA A 198 0.29 4.21 43.39
C ALA A 198 -0.38 3.55 44.61
N GLY A 199 0.31 2.64 45.32
CA GLY A 199 -0.20 1.98 46.52
C GLY A 199 -1.24 0.89 46.25
N LEU A 200 -1.32 0.37 45.03
CA LEU A 200 -2.24 -0.72 44.71
C LEU A 200 -1.79 -2.01 45.42
N LYS A 201 -2.70 -2.74 46.06
CA LYS A 201 -2.37 -4.04 46.68
C LYS A 201 -2.12 -5.10 45.60
N VAL A 202 -1.38 -6.16 45.92
CA VAL A 202 -1.06 -7.25 44.97
C VAL A 202 -2.33 -7.90 44.41
N ALA A 203 -3.36 -8.08 45.23
CA ALA A 203 -4.64 -8.67 44.82
C ALA A 203 -5.62 -7.67 44.18
N ASP A 204 -5.20 -6.43 43.92
CA ASP A 204 -6.07 -5.42 43.31
C ASP A 204 -6.35 -5.78 41.84
N PRO A 205 -7.63 -5.89 41.41
CA PRO A 205 -7.96 -6.24 40.03
C PRO A 205 -7.36 -5.31 38.98
N ARG A 206 -7.02 -4.06 39.33
CA ARG A 206 -6.36 -3.09 38.44
C ARG A 206 -4.92 -3.48 38.08
N ARG A 207 -4.33 -4.47 38.78
CA ARG A 207 -3.04 -5.05 38.42
C ARG A 207 -3.11 -6.13 37.34
N HIS A 208 -4.31 -6.57 36.96
CA HIS A 208 -4.51 -7.44 35.80
C HIS A 208 -4.37 -6.60 34.51
N SER A 209 -3.13 -6.36 34.11
CA SER A 209 -2.78 -5.57 32.94
C SER A 209 -2.52 -6.43 31.70
N VAL A 210 -2.50 -5.79 30.54
CA VAL A 210 -2.23 -6.43 29.25
C VAL A 210 -0.79 -6.11 28.85
N ALA A 211 0.08 -7.11 28.87
CA ALA A 211 1.48 -6.90 28.49
C ALA A 211 1.63 -6.60 27.00
N ILE A 212 2.48 -5.62 26.69
CA ILE A 212 2.89 -5.28 25.33
C ILE A 212 3.99 -6.25 24.91
N ALA A 213 3.83 -6.90 23.77
CA ALA A 213 4.80 -7.89 23.30
C ALA A 213 6.18 -7.30 22.95
N ASN A 214 6.20 -6.07 22.41
CA ASN A 214 7.41 -5.37 21.98
C ASN A 214 7.36 -3.90 22.46
N PRO A 215 7.49 -3.62 23.77
CA PRO A 215 7.45 -2.25 24.27
C PRO A 215 8.68 -1.47 23.81
N ILE A 216 8.50 -0.18 23.54
CA ILE A 216 9.61 0.70 23.09
C ILE A 216 10.58 0.96 24.25
N ILE A 217 10.06 1.08 25.48
CA ILE A 217 10.83 1.20 26.73
C ILE A 217 10.19 0.31 27.81
N GLU A 218 11.00 -0.18 28.77
CA GLU A 218 10.56 -1.10 29.82
C GLU A 218 9.45 -0.51 30.71
N ASP A 219 9.52 0.79 30.98
CA ASP A 219 8.55 1.54 31.81
C ASP A 219 7.14 1.61 31.20
N PHE A 220 6.98 1.19 29.93
CA PHE A 220 5.73 1.12 29.18
C PHE A 220 5.45 -0.31 28.71
N SER A 221 5.63 -1.29 29.60
CA SER A 221 5.50 -2.72 29.29
C SER A 221 4.08 -3.26 29.39
N ILE A 222 3.17 -2.52 30.02
CA ILE A 222 1.77 -2.90 30.25
C ILE A 222 0.79 -1.76 30.01
#